data_AF-A0A151U3R2-F1
#
_entry.id   AF-A0A151U3R2-F1
#
_cell.length_a   1.000
_cell.length_b   1.000
_cell.length_c   1.000
_cell.angle_alpha   90.00
_cell.angle_beta   90.00
_cell.angle_gamma   90.00
#
_symmetry.space_group_name_H-M   'P 1'
#
loop_
_entity.id
_entity.type
_entity.pdbx_description
1 polymer ?
#
loop_
_entity_poly.entity_id
_entity_poly.type
_entity_poly.pdbx_seq_one_letter_code
_entity_poly.pdbx_strand_id
1 'polypeptide(L)' 'NELARYIAKNLVFHERTKHIEIDCHVVKEKLKKCLIHLFPISTIEKLADIYTKALSPQSFYNIFSS' A
#
# COMPACT_ATOMS: atom_id res chain seq x y z
N ASN A 1 -23.23 -15.62 -23.10
CA ASN A 1 -22.00 -15.47 -22.27
C ASN A 1 -21.94 -14.23 -21.38
N GLU A 2 -22.98 -13.39 -21.30
CA GLU A 2 -22.96 -12.20 -20.44
C GLU A 2 -22.98 -12.52 -18.94
N LEU A 3 -23.77 -13.49 -18.49
CA LEU A 3 -23.87 -13.87 -17.07
C LEU A 3 -22.52 -14.34 -16.49
N ALA A 4 -21.79 -15.16 -17.23
CA ALA A 4 -20.46 -15.64 -16.82
C ALA A 4 -19.47 -14.48 -16.63
N ARG A 5 -19.55 -13.44 -17.46
CA ARG A 5 -18.72 -12.22 -17.36
C ARG A 5 -19.05 -11.40 -16.13
N TYR A 6 -20.33 -11.24 -15.79
CA TYR A 6 -20.75 -10.53 -14.58
C TYR A 6 -20.34 -11.28 -13.31
N ILE A 7 -20.50 -12.61 -13.29
CA ILE A 7 -20.09 -13.45 -12.15
C ILE A 7 -18.58 -13.38 -11.96
N ALA A 8 -17.79 -13.56 -13.03
CA ALA A 8 -16.33 -13.49 -12.96
C ALA A 8 -15.85 -12.10 -12.48
N LYS A 9 -16.44 -11.02 -12.99
CA LYS A 9 -16.10 -9.64 -12.59
C LYS A 9 -16.39 -9.40 -11.10
N ASN A 10 -17.56 -9.82 -10.61
CA ASN A 10 -17.93 -9.66 -9.21
C ASN A 10 -17.08 -10.51 -8.27
N LEU A 11 -16.75 -11.75 -8.66
CA LEU A 11 -15.85 -12.62 -7.89
C LEU A 11 -14.45 -12.02 -7.79
N VAL A 12 -13.89 -11.54 -8.90
CA VAL A 12 -12.55 -10.92 -8.91
C VAL A 12 -12.52 -9.66 -8.04
N PHE A 13 -13.55 -8.82 -8.08
CA PHE A 13 -13.63 -7.65 -7.19
C PHE A 13 -13.83 -8.04 -5.74
N HIS A 14 -14.74 -8.98 -5.47
CA HIS A 14 -15.00 -9.47 -4.12
C HIS A 14 -13.74 -10.07 -3.49
N GLU A 15 -13.01 -10.89 -4.23
CA GLU A 15 -11.78 -11.52 -3.76
C GLU A 15 -10.68 -10.47 -3.53
N ARG A 16 -10.48 -9.52 -4.45
CA ARG A 16 -9.54 -8.39 -4.26
C ARG A 16 -9.88 -7.56 -3.02
N THR A 17 -11.14 -7.19 -2.84
CA THR A 17 -11.60 -6.44 -1.66
C THR A 17 -11.37 -7.26 -0.38
N LYS A 18 -11.69 -8.55 -0.40
CA LYS A 18 -11.50 -9.45 0.73
C LYS A 18 -10.03 -9.56 1.14
N HIS A 19 -9.09 -9.62 0.19
CA HIS A 19 -7.66 -9.61 0.53
C HIS A 19 -7.24 -8.33 1.26
N ILE A 20 -7.68 -7.16 0.79
CA ILE A 20 -7.39 -5.87 1.44
C ILE A 20 -7.99 -5.84 2.86
N GLU A 21 -9.22 -6.32 3.02
CA GLU A 21 -9.89 -6.41 4.33
C GLU A 21 -9.13 -7.33 5.30
N ILE A 22 -8.69 -8.50 4.83
CA ILE A 22 -7.92 -9.46 5.62
C ILE A 22 -6.57 -8.85 6.03
N ASP A 23 -5.82 -8.28 5.09
CA ASP A 23 -4.51 -7.70 5.37
C ASP A 23 -4.62 -6.56 6.39
N CYS A 24 -5.63 -5.70 6.24
CA CYS A 24 -5.93 -4.63 7.18
C CYS A 24 -6.27 -5.18 8.58
N HIS A 25 -7.07 -6.24 8.66
CA HIS A 25 -7.41 -6.89 9.92
C HIS A 25 -6.17 -7.47 10.61
N VAL A 26 -5.32 -8.19 9.87
CA VAL A 26 -4.09 -8.79 10.40
C VAL A 26 -3.14 -7.72 10.93
N VAL A 27 -2.92 -6.64 10.19
CA VAL A 27 -2.05 -5.53 10.63
C VAL A 27 -2.61 -4.88 11.89
N LYS A 28 -3.92 -4.60 11.94
CA LYS A 28 -4.58 -4.03 13.13
C LYS A 28 -4.44 -4.92 14.36
N GLU A 29 -4.66 -6.23 14.20
CA GLU A 29 -4.53 -7.18 15.32
C GLU A 29 -3.08 -7.27 15.82
N LYS A 30 -2.09 -7.26 14.92
CA LYS A 30 -0.67 -7.23 15.31
C LYS A 30 -0.29 -5.93 16.01
N LEU A 31 -0.85 -4.79 15.62
CA LEU A 31 -0.67 -3.51 16.31
C LEU A 31 -1.25 -3.54 17.73
N LYS A 32 -2.49 -4.03 17.90
CA LYS A 32 -3.14 -4.14 19.22
C LYS A 32 -2.37 -5.05 20.17
N LYS A 33 -1.74 -6.09 19.64
CA LYS A 33 -0.88 -7.01 20.40
C LYS A 33 0.54 -6.46 20.62
N CYS A 34 0.82 -5.22 20.22
CA CYS A 34 2.15 -4.60 20.25
C CYS A 34 3.24 -5.44 19.57
N LEU A 35 2.88 -6.28 18.60
CA LEU A 35 3.82 -7.13 17.86
C LEU A 35 4.53 -6.37 16.75
N ILE A 36 3.93 -5.26 16.28
CA ILE A 36 4.50 -4.34 15.31
C ILE A 36 4.27 -2.92 15.77
N HIS A 37 5.21 -2.02 15.49
CA HIS A 37 5.14 -0.61 15.83
C HIS A 37 5.20 0.22 14.55
N LEU A 38 4.26 1.15 14.38
CA LEU A 38 4.24 2.09 13.26
C LEU A 38 5.03 3.34 13.63
N PHE A 39 6.10 3.62 12.89
CA PHE A 39 6.85 4.87 13.02
C PHE A 39 6.55 5.77 11.83
N PRO A 40 6.10 7.01 12.05
CA PRO A 40 6.01 7.98 10.97
C PRO A 40 7.43 8.34 10.52
N ILE A 41 7.68 8.22 9.21
CA ILE A 41 8.90 8.67 8.57
C ILE A 41 8.56 9.94 7.81
N SER A 42 9.41 10.97 7.88
CA SER A 42 9.18 12.18 7.11
C SER A 42 9.24 11.88 5.61
N THR A 43 8.49 12.64 4.80
CA THR A 43 8.43 12.42 3.35
C THR A 43 9.81 12.56 2.68
N ILE A 44 10.71 13.36 3.27
CA ILE A 44 12.06 13.61 2.75
C ILE A 44 12.98 12.41 3.06
N GLU A 45 12.77 11.72 4.18
CA GLU A 45 13.56 10.56 4.60
C GLU A 45 13.05 9.23 4.04
N LYS A 46 11.96 9.25 3.28
CA LYS A 46 11.34 8.04 2.74
C LYS A 46 12.01 7.59 1.45
N LEU A 47 13.21 7.02 1.56
CA LEU A 47 14.02 6.52 0.43
C LEU A 47 13.24 5.61 -0.54
N ALA A 48 12.27 4.84 -0.02
CA ALA A 48 11.39 3.99 -0.83
C ALA A 48 10.58 4.77 -1.88
N ASP A 49 10.32 6.06 -1.66
CA ASP A 49 9.62 6.90 -2.62
C ASP A 49 10.41 7.06 -3.93
N ILE A 50 11.75 6.96 -3.91
CA ILE A 50 12.58 6.94 -5.13
C ILE A 50 12.22 5.74 -6.02
N TYR A 51 11.97 4.58 -5.40
CA TYR A 51 11.73 3.33 -6.11
C TYR A 51 10.25 3.12 -6.47
N THR A 52 9.34 3.87 -5.85
CA THR A 52 7.89 3.65 -5.98
C THR A 52 7.14 4.82 -6.59
N LYS A 53 7.73 6.01 -6.66
CA LYS A 53 7.11 7.21 -7.19
C LYS A 53 7.95 7.82 -8.31
N ALA A 54 7.27 8.39 -9.30
CA ALA A 54 7.90 9.33 -10.21
C ALA A 54 8.19 10.63 -9.43
N LEU A 55 9.45 10.84 -9.04
CA LEU A 55 9.85 12.04 -8.33
C LEU A 55 10.01 13.21 -9.29
N SER A 56 9.63 14.40 -8.84
CA SER A 56 9.98 15.63 -9.54
C SER A 56 11.51 15.85 -9.47
N PRO A 57 12.12 16.53 -10.46
CA PRO A 57 13.56 16.82 -10.42
C PRO A 57 13.99 17.49 -9.11
N GLN A 58 13.19 18.42 -8.59
CA GLN A 58 13.47 19.11 -7.32
C GLN A 58 13.51 18.15 -6.13
N SER A 59 12.53 17.23 -6.03
CA SER A 59 12.50 16.23 -4.95
C SER A 59 13.66 15.24 -5.06
N PHE A 60 14.06 14.89 -6.28
CA PHE A 60 15.23 14.05 -6.51
C PHE A 60 16.51 14.74 -6.02
N TYR A 61 16.78 15.98 -6.44
CA TYR A 61 17.97 16.72 -5.99
C TYR A 61 18.02 16.92 -4.47
N ASN A 62 16.90 17.23 -3.83
CA ASN A 62 16.85 17.40 -2.36
C ASN A 62 17.26 16.13 -1.59
N ILE A 63 17.12 14.93 -2.18
CA ILE A 63 17.54 13.67 -1.55
C ILE A 63 19.05 13.43 -1.72
N PHE A 64 19.66 13.92 -2.80
CA PHE A 64 21.08 13.71 -3.11
C PHE A 64 21.99 14.88 -2.71
N SER A 65 21.44 16.05 -2.35
CA SER A 65 22.21 17.25 -2.04
C SER A 65 22.57 17.41 -0.55
N SER A 66 22.82 16.32 0.17
CA SER A 66 23.34 16.37 1.56
C SER A 66 24.81 16.76 1.60
#